data_AF-A0A7S1IYH8-F1
#
_entry.id   AF-A0A7S1IYH8-F1
#
_cell.length_a   1.000
_cell.length_b   1.000
_cell.length_c   1.000
_cell.angle_alpha   90.00
_cell.angle_beta   90.00
_cell.angle_gamma   90.00
#
_symmetry.space_group_name_H-M   'P 1'
#
loop_
_entity.id
_entity.type
_entity.pdbx_description
1 polymer ?
#
loop_
_entity_poly.entity_id
_entity_poly.type
_entity_poly.pdbx_seq_one_letter_code
_entity_poly.pdbx_strand_id
1 'polypeptide(L)'
;QREIALKRMDEEDSSALSEAGPWLPEQSKQSEDLEQVRKREQLAQQQLQEQEARLRQLETQLREQAAQYERQSAELEAAVLQQLREREGQVQLLLQEREEKVRLESRLQLQERMDQFRALQEQLQEREGRLQQAQVAEQEVRRELQALQATQVEVVEHEGELRHQLQQQLQELQEQLAEQVQLCEALQSPAAGHDEGQQLLLAQLKEQEWLLSQREEQLQQRAEQLDRLAHQLGQQEPEFQEQLAQRLEQQQQQHEEQLAKRFEQLQRREEQLAQRLEQQMEEREERLAQRLGQPLQDREEQLVRRLEQQVQEREAHLTQQLQLLQRREEDFQQQSLPPLQARIAELEVRLQEHAAAKEQLEAQLQISKDQMQQQAQEHQAEVLQLQTQLEERKEHEQQLHQDLQVHEDRVRYLIGQLEEHEVQRRLGQSEQHQQQQEQQHEQQQQQQQELLQISEGYAQQLVHDQLLTHEDQQTHHQLQHVQEMAEAESTIHQPDLQQLRDLREALAKVHAENAANQLQLQQFEQCREALEAIQA
;
A
#
# COMPACT_ATOMS: atom_id res chain seq x y z
N GLN A 1 3.80 -15.02 -51.60
CA GLN A 1 3.46 -16.09 -52.57
C GLN A 1 2.72 -15.54 -53.79
N ARG A 2 1.50 -14.96 -53.68
CA ARG A 2 0.75 -14.42 -54.84
C ARG A 2 1.56 -13.45 -55.73
N GLU A 3 2.29 -12.51 -55.13
CA GLU A 3 3.22 -11.61 -55.86
C GLU A 3 4.39 -12.33 -56.55
N ILE A 4 4.83 -13.48 -56.03
CA ILE A 4 5.93 -14.27 -56.60
C ILE A 4 5.43 -15.04 -57.82
N ALA A 5 4.17 -15.50 -57.80
CA ALA A 5 3.52 -16.10 -58.97
C ALA A 5 3.27 -15.05 -60.07
N LEU A 6 2.77 -13.87 -59.71
CA LEU A 6 2.57 -12.76 -60.67
C LEU A 6 3.87 -12.35 -61.36
N LYS A 7 4.95 -12.12 -60.60
CA LYS A 7 6.26 -11.75 -61.17
C LYS A 7 6.83 -12.80 -62.13
N ARG A 8 6.62 -14.09 -61.85
CA ARG A 8 7.04 -15.16 -62.78
C ARG A 8 6.25 -15.16 -64.07
N MET A 9 4.95 -14.89 -64.02
CA MET A 9 4.15 -14.74 -65.26
C MET A 9 4.62 -13.55 -66.08
N ASP A 10 4.89 -12.40 -65.45
CA ASP A 10 5.42 -11.21 -66.14
C ASP A 10 6.82 -11.48 -66.78
N GLU A 11 7.67 -12.29 -66.13
CA GLU A 11 8.99 -12.71 -66.61
C GLU A 11 8.91 -13.76 -67.75
N GLU A 12 7.95 -14.70 -67.68
CA GLU A 12 7.73 -15.75 -68.68
C GLU A 12 7.06 -15.19 -69.95
N ASP A 13 6.01 -14.38 -69.84
CA ASP A 13 5.34 -13.73 -70.98
C ASP A 13 6.29 -12.76 -71.73
N SER A 14 7.21 -12.10 -71.01
CA SER A 14 8.24 -11.25 -71.62
C SER A 14 9.28 -12.03 -72.42
N SER A 15 9.45 -13.33 -72.14
CA SER A 15 10.49 -14.19 -72.74
C SER A 15 10.00 -14.96 -73.97
N ALA A 16 8.69 -15.17 -74.12
CA ALA A 16 8.10 -16.01 -75.18
C ALA A 16 7.85 -15.29 -76.52
N LEU A 17 8.04 -13.96 -76.59
CA LEU A 17 7.59 -13.13 -77.72
C LEU A 17 8.61 -12.95 -78.88
N SER A 18 9.79 -13.56 -78.81
CA SER A 18 10.87 -13.35 -79.79
C SER A 18 11.00 -14.42 -80.88
N GLU A 19 10.70 -15.69 -80.61
CA GLU A 19 10.84 -16.80 -81.58
C GLU A 19 9.67 -17.79 -81.56
N ALA A 20 8.69 -17.62 -82.47
CA ALA A 20 7.66 -18.62 -82.75
C ALA A 20 7.26 -18.64 -84.24
N GLY A 21 7.54 -19.76 -84.92
CA GLY A 21 7.05 -20.04 -86.28
C GLY A 21 5.63 -20.63 -86.29
N PRO A 22 4.94 -20.66 -87.46
CA PRO A 22 3.52 -20.98 -87.52
C PRO A 22 3.21 -22.49 -87.57
N TRP A 23 2.94 -23.13 -86.42
CA TRP A 23 2.49 -24.54 -86.34
C TRP A 23 1.40 -24.84 -85.28
N LEU A 24 0.14 -24.56 -85.64
CA LEU A 24 -1.08 -25.30 -85.23
C LEU A 24 -1.25 -25.56 -83.68
N PRO A 25 -2.03 -26.55 -83.16
CA PRO A 25 -3.30 -26.18 -82.54
C PRO A 25 -3.50 -26.71 -81.11
N GLU A 26 -2.58 -26.43 -80.16
CA GLU A 26 -2.72 -26.89 -78.77
C GLU A 26 -3.24 -25.86 -77.75
N GLN A 27 -3.41 -24.58 -78.15
CA GLN A 27 -3.82 -23.48 -77.27
C GLN A 27 -5.16 -23.70 -76.52
N SER A 28 -6.05 -24.59 -76.99
CA SER A 28 -7.34 -24.82 -76.33
C SER A 28 -7.22 -25.50 -74.95
N LYS A 29 -6.22 -26.37 -74.73
CA LYS A 29 -6.01 -27.02 -73.43
C LYS A 29 -5.54 -26.00 -72.39
N GLN A 30 -4.56 -25.16 -72.76
CA GLN A 30 -4.05 -24.09 -71.90
C GLN A 30 -5.14 -23.11 -71.49
N SER A 31 -6.13 -22.82 -72.36
CA SER A 31 -7.29 -22.02 -71.97
C SER A 31 -8.22 -22.71 -70.97
N GLU A 32 -8.43 -24.02 -71.06
CA GLU A 32 -9.23 -24.78 -70.09
C GLU A 32 -8.56 -24.86 -68.72
N ASP A 33 -7.24 -25.09 -68.67
CA ASP A 33 -6.48 -25.11 -67.42
C ASP A 33 -6.43 -23.74 -66.73
N LEU A 34 -6.24 -22.65 -67.50
CA LEU A 34 -6.36 -21.29 -66.96
C LEU A 34 -7.77 -20.96 -66.45
N GLU A 35 -8.83 -21.48 -67.08
CA GLU A 35 -10.19 -21.33 -66.57
C GLU A 35 -10.43 -22.15 -65.29
N GLN A 36 -9.84 -23.35 -65.18
CA GLN A 36 -9.84 -24.13 -63.93
C GLN A 36 -9.10 -23.41 -62.81
N VAL A 37 -7.92 -22.82 -63.07
CA VAL A 37 -7.18 -22.04 -62.08
C VAL A 37 -8.00 -20.84 -61.61
N ARG A 38 -8.64 -20.09 -62.53
CA ARG A 38 -9.54 -18.97 -62.18
C ARG A 38 -10.73 -19.42 -61.33
N LYS A 39 -11.35 -20.57 -61.64
CA LYS A 39 -12.44 -21.14 -60.82
C LYS A 39 -11.97 -21.56 -59.42
N ARG A 40 -10.77 -22.13 -59.30
CA ARG A 40 -10.15 -22.45 -57.98
C ARG A 40 -9.81 -21.19 -57.20
N GLU A 41 -9.31 -20.14 -57.84
CA GLU A 41 -9.03 -18.85 -57.19
C GLU A 41 -10.32 -18.17 -56.71
N GLN A 42 -11.38 -18.15 -57.53
CA GLN A 42 -12.70 -17.63 -57.12
C GLN A 42 -13.28 -18.41 -55.93
N LEU A 43 -13.18 -19.73 -55.93
CA LEU A 43 -13.63 -20.57 -54.81
C LEU A 43 -12.82 -20.27 -53.53
N ALA A 44 -11.50 -20.13 -53.63
CA ALA A 44 -10.64 -19.78 -52.51
C ALA A 44 -10.92 -18.36 -51.97
N GLN A 45 -11.20 -17.39 -52.84
CA GLN A 45 -11.61 -16.04 -52.44
C GLN A 45 -12.99 -16.06 -51.74
N GLN A 46 -13.95 -16.86 -52.22
CA GLN A 46 -15.23 -17.03 -51.53
C GLN A 46 -15.05 -17.68 -50.15
N GLN A 47 -14.25 -18.76 -50.05
CA GLN A 47 -13.97 -19.42 -48.78
C GLN A 47 -13.28 -18.48 -47.77
N LEU A 48 -12.35 -17.62 -48.23
CA LEU A 48 -11.74 -16.59 -47.39
C LEU A 48 -12.77 -15.56 -46.91
N GLN A 49 -13.65 -15.07 -47.79
CA GLN A 49 -14.73 -14.15 -47.41
C GLN A 49 -15.71 -14.77 -46.40
N GLU A 50 -16.04 -16.06 -46.55
CA GLU A 50 -16.85 -16.79 -45.57
C GLU A 50 -16.14 -16.97 -44.22
N GLN A 51 -14.83 -17.20 -44.22
CA GLN A 51 -14.03 -17.27 -42.98
C GLN A 51 -13.93 -15.90 -42.30
N GLU A 52 -13.67 -14.82 -43.04
CA GLU A 52 -13.69 -13.44 -42.53
C GLU A 52 -15.06 -13.08 -41.95
N ALA A 53 -16.16 -13.44 -42.62
CA ALA A 53 -17.51 -13.20 -42.12
C ALA A 53 -17.78 -13.94 -40.80
N ARG A 54 -17.35 -15.20 -40.68
CA ARG A 54 -17.46 -15.99 -39.44
C ARG A 54 -16.59 -15.41 -38.32
N LEU A 55 -15.37 -14.95 -38.61
CA LEU A 55 -14.50 -14.29 -37.63
C LEU A 55 -15.12 -12.98 -37.13
N ARG A 56 -15.67 -12.13 -38.02
CA ARG A 56 -16.37 -10.90 -37.63
C ARG A 56 -17.61 -11.18 -36.78
N GLN A 57 -18.36 -12.26 -37.05
CA GLN A 57 -19.47 -12.71 -36.21
C GLN A 57 -19.02 -13.13 -34.81
N LEU A 58 -17.93 -13.91 -34.70
CA LEU A 58 -17.35 -14.30 -33.41
C LEU A 58 -16.79 -13.09 -32.64
N GLU A 59 -16.15 -12.13 -33.31
CA GLU A 59 -15.75 -10.86 -32.70
C GLU A 59 -16.94 -10.08 -32.13
N THR A 60 -18.06 -9.99 -32.86
CA THR A 60 -19.27 -9.32 -32.34
C THR A 60 -19.84 -10.06 -31.13
N GLN A 61 -19.90 -11.40 -31.16
CA GLN A 61 -20.39 -12.19 -30.02
C GLN A 61 -19.50 -12.04 -28.79
N LEU A 62 -18.17 -12.01 -28.95
CA LEU A 62 -17.22 -11.79 -27.85
C LEU A 62 -17.32 -10.35 -27.29
N ARG A 63 -17.51 -9.34 -28.15
CA ARG A 63 -17.75 -7.95 -27.69
C ARG A 63 -19.09 -7.82 -26.95
N GLU A 64 -20.14 -8.50 -27.41
CA GLU A 64 -21.44 -8.52 -26.72
C GLU A 64 -21.36 -9.25 -25.37
N GLN A 65 -20.63 -10.36 -25.27
CA GLN A 65 -20.38 -11.05 -23.99
C GLN A 65 -19.54 -10.20 -23.04
N ALA A 66 -18.47 -9.56 -23.51
CA ALA A 66 -17.66 -8.65 -22.70
C ALA A 66 -18.53 -7.50 -22.14
N ALA A 67 -19.34 -6.85 -22.99
CA ALA A 67 -20.26 -5.79 -22.56
C ALA A 67 -21.39 -6.28 -21.63
N GLN A 68 -21.71 -7.58 -21.61
CA GLN A 68 -22.62 -8.18 -20.62
C GLN A 68 -21.91 -8.36 -19.27
N TYR A 69 -20.67 -8.87 -19.25
CA TYR A 69 -19.88 -9.00 -18.03
C TYR A 69 -19.53 -7.64 -17.40
N GLU A 70 -19.20 -6.63 -18.21
CA GLU A 70 -18.98 -5.25 -17.73
C GLU A 70 -20.22 -4.68 -17.00
N ARG A 71 -21.42 -4.91 -17.54
CA ARG A 71 -22.68 -4.51 -16.89
C ARG A 71 -22.92 -5.28 -15.60
N GLN A 72 -22.69 -6.59 -15.59
CA GLN A 72 -22.83 -7.41 -14.37
C GLN A 72 -21.83 -7.00 -13.28
N SER A 73 -20.59 -6.64 -13.63
CA SER A 73 -19.62 -6.07 -12.68
C SER A 73 -20.13 -4.75 -12.11
N ALA A 74 -20.55 -3.81 -12.97
CA ALA A 74 -21.06 -2.52 -12.54
C ALA A 74 -22.33 -2.62 -11.67
N GLU A 75 -23.23 -3.57 -11.95
CA GLU A 75 -24.40 -3.87 -11.12
C GLU A 75 -24.02 -4.44 -9.74
N LEU A 76 -23.04 -5.34 -9.69
CA LEU A 76 -22.52 -5.90 -8.43
C LEU A 76 -21.76 -4.85 -7.61
N GLU A 77 -20.92 -4.02 -8.24
CA GLU A 77 -20.21 -2.90 -7.62
C GLU A 77 -21.20 -1.88 -7.04
N ALA A 78 -22.24 -1.52 -7.79
CA ALA A 78 -23.30 -0.63 -7.31
C ALA A 78 -24.05 -1.22 -6.10
N ALA A 79 -24.37 -2.53 -6.13
CA ALA A 79 -25.01 -3.22 -5.01
C ALA A 79 -24.11 -3.27 -3.76
N VAL A 80 -22.81 -3.54 -3.91
CA VAL A 80 -21.84 -3.51 -2.81
C VAL A 80 -21.69 -2.10 -2.23
N LEU A 81 -21.59 -1.08 -3.08
CA LEU A 81 -21.54 0.33 -2.65
C LEU A 81 -22.81 0.76 -1.93
N GLN A 82 -23.99 0.27 -2.34
CA GLN A 82 -25.24 0.49 -1.60
C GLN A 82 -25.20 -0.17 -0.22
N GLN A 83 -24.83 -1.45 -0.13
CA GLN A 83 -24.72 -2.15 1.17
C GLN A 83 -23.70 -1.51 2.11
N LEU A 84 -22.60 -0.97 1.58
CA LEU A 84 -21.63 -0.23 2.38
C LEU A 84 -22.21 1.07 2.94
N ARG A 85 -22.97 1.85 2.15
CA ARG A 85 -23.68 3.05 2.62
C ARG A 85 -24.75 2.74 3.66
N GLU A 86 -25.50 1.65 3.49
CA GLU A 86 -26.50 1.20 4.46
C GLU A 86 -25.85 0.79 5.80
N ARG A 87 -24.70 0.09 5.75
CA ARG A 87 -23.89 -0.23 6.94
C ARG A 87 -23.27 1.01 7.58
N GLU A 88 -22.80 1.97 6.78
CA GLU A 88 -22.27 3.23 7.28
C GLU A 88 -23.34 4.01 8.05
N GLY A 89 -24.57 4.11 7.51
CA GLY A 89 -25.70 4.71 8.20
C GLY A 89 -26.07 4.00 9.51
N GLN A 90 -26.01 2.67 9.54
CA GLN A 90 -26.21 1.89 10.78
C GLN A 90 -25.12 2.17 11.81
N VAL A 91 -23.85 2.27 11.40
CA VAL A 91 -22.73 2.60 12.30
C VAL A 91 -22.86 4.04 12.82
N GLN A 92 -23.24 5.00 11.97
CA GLN A 92 -23.48 6.39 12.40
C GLN A 92 -24.62 6.48 13.44
N LEU A 93 -25.71 5.71 13.27
CA LEU A 93 -26.81 5.65 14.23
C LEU A 93 -26.38 5.02 15.57
N LEU A 94 -25.64 3.91 15.54
CA LEU A 94 -25.09 3.27 16.76
C LEU A 94 -24.09 4.19 17.49
N LEU A 95 -23.34 5.03 16.78
CA LEU A 95 -22.48 6.05 17.38
C LEU A 95 -23.30 7.15 18.05
N GLN A 96 -24.39 7.62 17.44
CA GLN A 96 -25.31 8.59 18.06
C GLN A 96 -25.96 8.03 19.32
N GLU A 97 -26.49 6.80 19.30
CA GLU A 97 -27.04 6.13 20.49
C GLU A 97 -25.99 6.00 21.61
N ARG A 98 -24.74 5.69 21.26
CA ARG A 98 -23.63 5.62 22.22
C ARG A 98 -23.28 6.98 22.80
N GLU A 99 -23.27 8.04 22.00
CA GLU A 99 -23.07 9.41 22.48
C GLU A 99 -24.20 9.85 23.43
N GLU A 100 -25.45 9.59 23.09
CA GLU A 100 -26.59 9.91 23.96
C GLU A 100 -26.54 9.12 25.27
N LYS A 101 -26.19 7.84 25.23
CA LYS A 101 -25.95 7.04 26.44
C LYS A 101 -24.86 7.65 27.33
N VAL A 102 -23.70 8.01 26.78
CA VAL A 102 -22.60 8.63 27.55
C VAL A 102 -23.01 10.00 28.10
N ARG A 103 -23.78 10.80 27.35
CA ARG A 103 -24.37 12.07 27.84
C ARG A 103 -25.36 11.85 28.98
N LEU A 104 -26.16 10.79 28.97
CA LEU A 104 -27.09 10.43 30.05
C LEU A 104 -26.36 9.92 31.30
N GLU A 105 -25.38 9.03 31.14
CA GLU A 105 -24.51 8.56 32.23
C GLU A 105 -23.78 9.73 32.91
N SER A 106 -23.29 10.69 32.11
CA SER A 106 -22.63 11.90 32.62
C SER A 106 -23.58 12.83 33.40
N ARG A 107 -24.86 12.91 33.00
CA ARG A 107 -25.91 13.65 33.72
C ARG A 107 -26.28 12.98 35.04
N LEU A 108 -26.36 11.64 35.07
CA LEU A 108 -26.62 10.88 36.30
C LEU A 108 -25.48 11.05 37.31
N GLN A 109 -24.22 10.88 36.89
CA GLN A 109 -23.06 11.12 37.75
C GLN A 109 -22.98 12.56 38.28
N LEU A 110 -23.40 13.56 37.48
CA LEU A 110 -23.49 14.95 37.94
C LEU A 110 -24.60 15.11 38.99
N GLN A 111 -25.76 14.49 38.78
CA GLN A 111 -26.87 14.53 39.75
C GLN A 111 -26.48 13.84 41.07
N GLU A 112 -25.89 12.65 41.04
CA GLU A 112 -25.37 11.95 42.22
C GLU A 112 -24.41 12.84 43.02
N ARG A 113 -23.51 13.56 42.36
CA ARG A 113 -22.60 14.52 43.00
C ARG A 113 -23.32 15.74 43.59
N MET A 114 -24.39 16.24 42.96
CA MET A 114 -25.21 17.32 43.54
C MET A 114 -25.97 16.85 44.79
N ASP A 115 -26.50 15.63 44.78
CA ASP A 115 -27.25 15.08 45.91
C ASP A 115 -26.31 14.69 47.07
N GLN A 116 -25.10 14.20 46.78
CA GLN A 116 -24.01 14.09 47.76
C GLN A 116 -23.61 15.45 48.36
N PHE A 117 -23.50 16.50 47.52
CA PHE A 117 -23.18 17.85 48.00
C PHE A 117 -24.28 18.42 48.91
N ARG A 118 -25.56 18.20 48.57
CA ARG A 118 -26.70 18.56 49.43
C ARG A 118 -26.63 17.86 50.79
N ALA A 119 -26.42 16.54 50.81
CA ALA A 119 -26.30 15.79 52.06
C ALA A 119 -25.14 16.27 52.95
N LEU A 120 -24.00 16.65 52.35
CA LEU A 120 -22.90 17.28 53.08
C LEU A 120 -23.26 18.69 53.59
N GLN A 121 -24.03 19.46 52.83
CA GLN A 121 -24.50 20.79 53.23
C GLN A 121 -25.50 20.72 54.40
N GLU A 122 -26.41 19.74 54.40
CA GLU A 122 -27.32 19.43 55.51
C GLU A 122 -26.54 18.99 56.77
N GLN A 123 -25.54 18.11 56.63
CA GLN A 123 -24.65 17.73 57.74
C GLN A 123 -23.84 18.90 58.31
N LEU A 124 -23.46 19.89 57.49
CA LEU A 124 -22.82 21.11 57.97
C LEU A 124 -23.79 21.98 58.76
N GLN A 125 -25.02 22.18 58.27
CA GLN A 125 -26.06 22.92 59.00
C GLN A 125 -26.42 22.27 60.33
N GLU A 126 -26.49 20.93 60.40
CA GLU A 126 -26.65 20.21 61.67
C GLU A 126 -25.49 20.47 62.64
N ARG A 127 -24.25 20.48 62.15
CA ARG A 127 -23.05 20.74 62.99
C ARG A 127 -23.01 22.19 63.47
N GLU A 128 -23.39 23.15 62.64
CA GLU A 128 -23.54 24.55 63.03
C GLU A 128 -24.62 24.72 64.10
N GLY A 129 -25.78 24.08 63.96
CA GLY A 129 -26.84 24.08 64.97
C GLY A 129 -26.40 23.47 66.31
N ARG A 130 -25.68 22.33 66.28
CA ARG A 130 -25.10 21.72 67.50
C ARG A 130 -24.05 22.63 68.14
N LEU A 131 -23.23 23.34 67.36
CA LEU A 131 -22.21 24.27 67.85
C LEU A 131 -22.84 25.53 68.48
N GLN A 132 -23.94 26.05 67.90
CA GLN A 132 -24.72 27.13 68.52
C GLN A 132 -25.34 26.70 69.85
N GLN A 133 -25.88 25.48 69.94
CA GLN A 133 -26.40 24.93 71.21
C GLN A 133 -25.30 24.79 72.27
N ALA A 134 -24.11 24.32 71.88
CA ALA A 134 -22.96 24.24 72.78
C ALA A 134 -22.50 25.63 73.29
N GLN A 135 -22.52 26.66 72.43
CA GLN A 135 -22.21 28.04 72.83
C GLN A 135 -23.23 28.64 73.81
N VAL A 136 -24.52 28.27 73.70
CA VAL A 136 -25.54 28.68 74.68
C VAL A 136 -25.28 28.02 76.04
N ALA A 137 -25.05 26.71 76.06
CA ALA A 137 -24.72 25.98 77.28
C ALA A 137 -23.43 26.50 77.96
N GLU A 138 -22.41 26.87 77.16
CA GLU A 138 -21.18 27.49 77.69
C GLU A 138 -21.47 28.86 78.34
N GLN A 139 -22.37 29.67 77.77
CA GLN A 139 -22.78 30.95 78.36
C GLN A 139 -23.59 30.77 79.64
N GLU A 140 -24.40 29.71 79.75
CA GLU A 140 -25.14 29.37 80.97
C GLU A 140 -24.18 28.95 82.09
N VAL A 141 -23.26 28.02 81.84
CA VAL A 141 -22.21 27.62 82.82
C VAL A 141 -21.34 28.81 83.24
N ARG A 142 -20.98 29.71 82.31
CA ARG A 142 -20.25 30.95 82.64
C ARG A 142 -21.02 31.88 83.58
N ARG A 143 -22.36 31.95 83.48
CA ARG A 143 -23.21 32.75 84.39
C ARG A 143 -23.32 32.11 85.77
N GLU A 144 -23.49 30.79 85.83
CA GLU A 144 -23.53 30.05 87.11
C GLU A 144 -22.21 30.21 87.87
N LEU A 145 -21.07 30.11 87.16
CA LEU A 145 -19.74 30.28 87.74
C LEU A 145 -19.50 31.73 88.24
N GLN A 146 -20.03 32.74 87.52
CA GLN A 146 -20.03 34.13 87.99
C GLN A 146 -20.91 34.34 89.24
N ALA A 147 -22.08 33.70 89.32
CA ALA A 147 -22.95 33.77 90.50
C ALA A 147 -22.27 33.13 91.73
N LEU A 148 -21.62 31.97 91.56
CA LEU A 148 -20.84 31.34 92.63
C LEU A 148 -19.69 32.24 93.10
N GLN A 149 -18.96 32.88 92.18
CA GLN A 149 -17.91 33.84 92.52
C GLN A 149 -18.44 35.05 93.31
N ALA A 150 -19.63 35.57 92.97
CA ALA A 150 -20.26 36.64 93.75
C ALA A 150 -20.55 36.19 95.19
N THR A 151 -21.19 35.03 95.38
CA THR A 151 -21.48 34.51 96.73
C THR A 151 -20.21 34.20 97.54
N GLN A 152 -19.09 33.87 96.89
CA GLN A 152 -17.80 33.69 97.57
C GLN A 152 -17.24 35.02 98.11
N VAL A 153 -17.45 36.15 97.41
CA VAL A 153 -17.04 37.47 97.89
C VAL A 153 -17.89 37.88 99.09
N GLU A 154 -19.21 37.73 99.03
CA GLU A 154 -20.15 38.07 100.12
C GLU A 154 -19.78 37.35 101.43
N VAL A 155 -19.41 36.06 101.37
CA VAL A 155 -18.95 35.29 102.54
C VAL A 155 -17.63 35.84 103.11
N VAL A 156 -16.67 36.19 102.25
CA VAL A 156 -15.36 36.73 102.69
C VAL A 156 -15.50 38.13 103.27
N GLU A 157 -16.42 38.95 102.75
CA GLU A 157 -16.72 40.28 103.31
C GLU A 157 -17.33 40.17 104.72
N HIS A 158 -18.33 39.30 104.91
CA HIS A 158 -18.91 39.05 106.24
C HIS A 158 -17.92 38.43 107.25
N GLU A 159 -17.00 37.56 106.82
CA GLU A 159 -15.88 37.12 107.67
C GLU A 159 -14.98 38.30 108.10
N GLY A 160 -14.74 39.26 107.18
CA GLY A 160 -13.99 40.48 107.46
C GLY A 160 -14.67 41.37 108.50
N GLU A 161 -15.98 41.58 108.35
CA GLU A 161 -16.80 42.35 109.30
C GLU A 161 -16.77 41.74 110.72
N LEU A 162 -16.98 40.43 110.82
CA LEU A 162 -16.93 39.70 112.10
C LEU A 162 -15.57 39.80 112.79
N ARG A 163 -14.47 39.66 112.03
CA ARG A 163 -13.11 39.84 112.55
C ARG A 163 -12.87 41.28 113.03
N HIS A 164 -13.38 42.28 112.31
CA HIS A 164 -13.24 43.68 112.71
C HIS A 164 -14.02 44.00 114.00
N GLN A 165 -15.25 43.51 114.15
CA GLN A 165 -16.04 43.68 115.37
C GLN A 165 -15.35 43.05 116.60
N LEU A 166 -14.81 41.84 116.45
CA LEU A 166 -14.01 41.19 117.51
C LEU A 166 -12.76 41.99 117.86
N GLN A 167 -12.08 42.57 116.87
CA GLN A 167 -10.87 43.37 117.10
C GLN A 167 -11.19 44.71 117.78
N GLN A 168 -12.31 45.37 117.45
CA GLN A 168 -12.79 46.56 118.17
C GLN A 168 -13.07 46.25 119.64
N GLN A 169 -13.79 45.17 119.94
CA GLN A 169 -14.08 44.76 121.33
C GLN A 169 -12.80 44.45 122.12
N LEU A 170 -11.79 43.84 121.49
CA LEU A 170 -10.48 43.63 122.12
C LEU A 170 -9.75 44.95 122.41
N GLN A 171 -9.85 45.95 121.52
CA GLN A 171 -9.23 47.25 121.73
C GLN A 171 -9.94 48.06 122.83
N GLU A 172 -11.27 48.08 122.87
CA GLU A 172 -12.05 48.72 123.96
C GLU A 172 -11.67 48.14 125.34
N LEU A 173 -11.44 46.83 125.42
CA LEU A 173 -10.98 46.16 126.65
C LEU A 173 -9.54 46.53 127.03
N GLN A 174 -8.66 46.73 126.05
CA GLN A 174 -7.27 47.19 126.29
C GLN A 174 -7.21 48.65 126.73
N GLU A 175 -8.01 49.52 126.15
CA GLU A 175 -8.09 50.94 126.52
C GLU A 175 -8.63 51.11 127.95
N GLN A 176 -9.70 50.40 128.31
CA GLN A 176 -10.22 50.38 129.69
C GLN A 176 -9.18 49.86 130.72
N LEU A 177 -8.37 48.88 130.34
CA LEU A 177 -7.29 48.38 131.22
C LEU A 177 -6.16 49.41 131.37
N ALA A 178 -5.81 50.12 130.30
CA ALA A 178 -4.80 51.18 130.33
C ALA A 178 -5.24 52.39 131.18
N GLU A 179 -6.52 52.77 131.13
CA GLU A 179 -7.09 53.81 132.01
C GLU A 179 -7.00 53.39 133.50
N GLN A 180 -7.29 52.13 133.83
CA GLN A 180 -7.14 51.62 135.19
C GLN A 180 -5.67 51.63 135.66
N VAL A 181 -4.72 51.25 134.81
CA VAL A 181 -3.28 51.34 135.14
C VAL A 181 -2.86 52.79 135.41
N GLN A 182 -3.29 53.76 134.59
CA GLN A 182 -2.98 55.18 134.83
C GLN A 182 -3.60 55.72 136.13
N LEU A 183 -4.80 55.28 136.50
CA LEU A 183 -5.39 55.60 137.80
C LEU A 183 -4.56 55.02 138.96
N CYS A 184 -4.06 53.79 138.84
CA CYS A 184 -3.16 53.18 139.82
C CYS A 184 -1.79 53.88 139.90
N GLU A 185 -1.23 54.35 138.79
CA GLU A 185 0.05 55.10 138.78
C GLU A 185 -0.10 56.51 139.37
N ALA A 186 -1.20 57.21 139.06
CA ALA A 186 -1.48 58.54 139.63
C ALA A 186 -1.56 58.51 141.17
N LEU A 187 -2.04 57.40 141.74
CA LEU A 187 -2.14 57.16 143.18
C LEU A 187 -0.80 56.81 143.86
N GLN A 188 0.29 56.61 143.10
CA GLN A 188 1.63 56.36 143.65
C GLN A 188 2.48 57.64 143.86
N SER A 189 1.92 58.82 143.57
CA SER A 189 2.61 60.10 143.76
C SER A 189 2.85 60.42 145.25
N PRO A 190 4.11 60.55 145.73
CA PRO A 190 4.44 60.54 147.16
C PRO A 190 4.27 61.93 147.82
N ALA A 191 3.03 62.41 147.93
CA ALA A 191 2.74 63.80 148.33
C ALA A 191 1.61 64.01 149.38
N ALA A 192 1.18 62.98 150.13
CA ALA A 192 0.33 63.16 151.31
C ALA A 192 0.54 62.07 152.38
N GLY A 193 1.00 62.45 153.57
CA GLY A 193 1.11 61.55 154.73
C GLY A 193 -0.20 61.45 155.51
N HIS A 194 -1.20 60.75 154.97
CA HIS A 194 -2.51 60.56 155.60
C HIS A 194 -2.96 59.09 155.55
N ASP A 195 -3.04 58.43 156.71
CA ASP A 195 -3.51 57.05 156.84
C ASP A 195 -4.98 56.87 156.39
N GLU A 196 -5.80 57.91 156.51
CA GLU A 196 -7.17 57.94 155.96
C GLU A 196 -7.17 57.83 154.43
N GLY A 197 -6.17 58.44 153.77
CA GLY A 197 -5.97 58.29 152.32
C GLY A 197 -5.63 56.86 151.94
N GLN A 198 -4.77 56.18 152.71
CA GLN A 198 -4.46 54.77 152.51
C GLN A 198 -5.67 53.85 152.77
N GLN A 199 -6.50 54.16 153.77
CA GLN A 199 -7.75 53.40 154.00
C GLN A 199 -8.78 53.61 152.89
N LEU A 200 -8.89 54.81 152.32
CA LEU A 200 -9.73 55.07 151.15
C LEU A 200 -9.21 54.33 149.91
N LEU A 201 -7.89 54.34 149.69
CA LEU A 201 -7.22 53.57 148.63
C LEU A 201 -7.44 52.06 148.79
N LEU A 202 -7.36 51.54 150.02
CA LEU A 202 -7.61 50.13 150.32
C LEU A 202 -9.10 49.75 150.20
N ALA A 203 -10.02 50.71 150.39
CA ALA A 203 -11.44 50.53 150.11
C ALA A 203 -11.71 50.52 148.59
N GLN A 204 -11.15 51.47 147.84
CA GLN A 204 -11.25 51.53 146.38
C GLN A 204 -10.59 50.32 145.71
N LEU A 205 -9.45 49.85 146.21
CA LEU A 205 -8.81 48.62 145.74
C LEU A 205 -9.68 47.40 146.02
N LYS A 206 -10.35 47.29 147.17
CA LYS A 206 -11.32 46.20 147.44
C LYS A 206 -12.59 46.29 146.59
N GLU A 207 -13.04 47.51 146.27
CA GLU A 207 -14.15 47.73 145.35
C GLU A 207 -13.75 47.35 143.91
N GLN A 208 -12.51 47.63 143.49
CA GLN A 208 -11.99 47.17 142.21
C GLN A 208 -11.67 45.67 142.18
N GLU A 209 -11.13 45.07 143.24
CA GLU A 209 -10.98 43.61 143.38
C GLU A 209 -12.36 42.93 143.28
N TRP A 210 -13.39 43.50 143.90
CA TRP A 210 -14.76 43.00 143.79
C TRP A 210 -15.33 43.17 142.38
N LEU A 211 -15.17 44.33 141.74
CA LEU A 211 -15.61 44.58 140.35
C LEU A 211 -14.85 43.72 139.33
N LEU A 212 -13.54 43.50 139.54
CA LEU A 212 -12.72 42.61 138.71
C LEU A 212 -13.15 41.15 138.91
N SER A 213 -13.40 40.70 140.13
CA SER A 213 -13.95 39.36 140.40
C SER A 213 -15.34 39.19 139.76
N GLN A 214 -16.21 40.21 139.81
CA GLN A 214 -17.49 40.25 139.09
C GLN A 214 -17.29 40.16 137.56
N ARG A 215 -16.26 40.83 137.02
CA ARG A 215 -15.94 40.85 135.59
C ARG A 215 -15.28 39.55 135.12
N GLU A 216 -14.45 38.93 135.96
CA GLU A 216 -13.92 37.58 135.76
C GLU A 216 -15.05 36.55 135.78
N GLU A 217 -15.99 36.65 136.72
CA GLU A 217 -17.18 35.79 136.76
C GLU A 217 -18.03 35.96 135.48
N GLN A 218 -18.26 37.20 135.02
CA GLN A 218 -18.93 37.46 133.74
C GLN A 218 -18.14 36.93 132.52
N LEU A 219 -16.82 37.08 132.50
CA LEU A 219 -15.96 36.58 131.42
C LEU A 219 -15.89 35.05 131.43
N GLN A 220 -15.91 34.41 132.59
CA GLN A 220 -15.93 32.96 132.72
C GLN A 220 -17.32 32.40 132.39
N GLN A 221 -18.41 33.07 132.75
CA GLN A 221 -19.76 32.75 132.25
C GLN A 221 -19.85 32.91 130.73
N ARG A 222 -19.21 33.93 130.14
CA ARG A 222 -19.11 34.10 128.67
C ARG A 222 -18.22 33.03 128.03
N ALA A 223 -17.11 32.66 128.64
CA ALA A 223 -16.24 31.58 128.17
C ALA A 223 -16.99 30.24 128.19
N GLU A 224 -17.69 29.91 129.28
CA GLU A 224 -18.56 28.74 129.33
C GLU A 224 -19.73 28.80 128.32
N GLN A 225 -20.29 29.98 128.05
CA GLN A 225 -21.30 30.13 126.99
C GLN A 225 -20.70 29.88 125.59
N LEU A 226 -19.50 30.41 125.32
CA LEU A 226 -18.78 30.20 124.07
C LEU A 226 -18.32 28.75 123.91
N ASP A 227 -17.83 28.09 124.97
CA ASP A 227 -17.49 26.67 124.96
C ASP A 227 -18.74 25.81 124.74
N ARG A 228 -19.89 26.13 125.37
CA ARG A 228 -21.15 25.43 125.12
C ARG A 228 -21.64 25.64 123.68
N LEU A 229 -21.52 26.85 123.13
CA LEU A 229 -21.87 27.14 121.73
C LEU A 229 -20.90 26.46 120.75
N ALA A 230 -19.60 26.40 121.06
CA ALA A 230 -18.60 25.68 120.28
C ALA A 230 -18.80 24.16 120.35
N HIS A 231 -19.25 23.62 121.49
CA HIS A 231 -19.65 22.21 121.60
C HIS A 231 -20.95 21.92 120.84
N GLN A 232 -21.92 22.84 120.85
CA GLN A 232 -23.15 22.72 120.05
C GLN A 232 -22.84 22.80 118.54
N LEU A 233 -21.99 23.74 118.12
CA LEU A 233 -21.49 23.81 116.74
C LEU A 233 -20.69 22.57 116.37
N GLY A 234 -19.76 22.11 117.19
CA GLY A 234 -18.97 20.89 116.95
C GLY A 234 -19.77 19.58 117.01
N GLN A 235 -21.00 19.60 117.54
CA GLN A 235 -21.97 18.49 117.45
C GLN A 235 -22.89 18.63 116.22
N GLN A 236 -23.30 19.85 115.87
CA GLN A 236 -24.10 20.12 114.68
C GLN A 236 -23.29 20.09 113.38
N GLU A 237 -21.97 20.33 113.41
CA GLU A 237 -21.11 20.29 112.23
C GLU A 237 -21.08 18.89 111.60
N PRO A 238 -20.82 17.77 112.31
CA PRO A 238 -20.93 16.43 111.72
C PRO A 238 -22.36 16.09 111.30
N GLU A 239 -23.40 16.49 112.06
CA GLU A 239 -24.80 16.29 111.65
C GLU A 239 -25.14 17.05 110.37
N PHE A 240 -24.62 18.26 110.20
CA PHE A 240 -24.82 19.09 109.01
C PHE A 240 -23.99 18.59 107.82
N GLN A 241 -22.73 18.18 108.04
CA GLN A 241 -21.90 17.52 107.02
C GLN A 241 -22.53 16.20 106.56
N GLU A 242 -23.09 15.40 107.47
CA GLU A 242 -23.81 14.16 107.12
C GLU A 242 -25.11 14.47 106.36
N GLN A 243 -25.90 15.47 106.76
CA GLN A 243 -27.06 15.93 106.00
C GLN A 243 -26.68 16.46 104.60
N LEU A 244 -25.55 17.16 104.47
CA LEU A 244 -25.03 17.64 103.19
C LEU A 244 -24.57 16.48 102.30
N ALA A 245 -23.86 15.50 102.88
CA ALA A 245 -23.44 14.29 102.20
C ALA A 245 -24.64 13.46 101.72
N GLN A 246 -25.62 13.19 102.59
CA GLN A 246 -26.86 12.50 102.24
C GLN A 246 -27.65 13.26 101.17
N ARG A 247 -27.69 14.60 101.23
CA ARG A 247 -28.37 15.43 100.21
C ARG A 247 -27.64 15.43 98.86
N LEU A 248 -26.31 15.47 98.87
CA LEU A 248 -25.48 15.35 97.66
C LEU A 248 -25.59 13.96 97.05
N GLU A 249 -25.53 12.90 97.86
CA GLU A 249 -25.74 11.51 97.42
C GLU A 249 -27.15 11.34 96.84
N GLN A 250 -28.18 11.87 97.50
CA GLN A 250 -29.55 11.80 97.00
C GLN A 250 -29.77 12.63 95.72
N GLN A 251 -29.08 13.77 95.55
CA GLN A 251 -29.06 14.50 94.27
C GLN A 251 -28.30 13.71 93.20
N GLN A 252 -27.17 13.10 93.52
CA GLN A 252 -26.40 12.27 92.60
C GLN A 252 -27.24 11.07 92.13
N GLN A 253 -27.88 10.33 93.04
CA GLN A 253 -28.80 9.23 92.71
C GLN A 253 -29.97 9.72 91.82
N GLN A 254 -30.53 10.90 92.08
CA GLN A 254 -31.56 11.51 91.22
C GLN A 254 -31.03 11.89 89.82
N HIS A 255 -29.79 12.36 89.72
CA HIS A 255 -29.15 12.65 88.43
C HIS A 255 -28.79 11.37 87.66
N GLU A 256 -28.29 10.34 88.34
CA GLU A 256 -28.02 9.02 87.76
C GLU A 256 -29.31 8.34 87.29
N GLU A 257 -30.40 8.40 88.06
CA GLU A 257 -31.73 7.96 87.61
C GLU A 257 -32.22 8.74 86.38
N GLN A 258 -32.03 10.07 86.35
CA GLN A 258 -32.43 10.90 85.20
C GLN A 258 -31.59 10.58 83.95
N LEU A 259 -30.29 10.34 84.12
CA LEU A 259 -29.40 9.91 83.04
C LEU A 259 -29.77 8.51 82.54
N ALA A 260 -30.01 7.55 83.42
CA ALA A 260 -30.48 6.20 83.06
C ALA A 260 -31.80 6.26 82.27
N LYS A 261 -32.80 7.03 82.76
CA LYS A 261 -34.08 7.24 82.06
C LYS A 261 -33.91 7.93 80.71
N ARG A 262 -32.93 8.84 80.55
CA ARG A 262 -32.57 9.43 79.25
C ARG A 262 -31.88 8.42 78.32
N PHE A 263 -31.00 7.57 78.83
CA PHE A 263 -30.36 6.49 78.06
C PHE A 263 -31.39 5.46 77.57
N GLU A 264 -32.32 5.01 78.41
CA GLU A 264 -33.44 4.15 77.97
C GLU A 264 -34.29 4.82 76.87
N GLN A 265 -34.58 6.12 76.99
CA GLN A 265 -35.32 6.86 75.98
C GLN A 265 -34.56 7.02 74.67
N LEU A 266 -33.22 7.13 74.71
CA LEU A 266 -32.38 7.17 73.53
C LEU A 266 -32.30 5.79 72.86
N GLN A 267 -32.06 4.71 73.60
CA GLN A 267 -32.07 3.35 73.07
C GLN A 267 -33.41 3.00 72.42
N ARG A 268 -34.55 3.26 73.09
CA ARG A 268 -35.89 3.03 72.49
C ARG A 268 -36.15 3.88 71.24
N ARG A 269 -35.53 5.06 71.11
CA ARG A 269 -35.60 5.87 69.88
C ARG A 269 -34.70 5.31 68.78
N GLU A 270 -33.52 4.82 69.13
CA GLU A 270 -32.59 4.18 68.20
C GLU A 270 -33.16 2.88 67.64
N GLU A 271 -33.75 2.04 68.49
CA GLU A 271 -34.52 0.84 68.11
C GLU A 271 -35.70 1.18 67.17
N GLN A 272 -36.48 2.22 67.49
CA GLN A 272 -37.59 2.69 66.64
C GLN A 272 -37.13 3.29 65.30
N LEU A 273 -35.95 3.91 65.25
CA LEU A 273 -35.36 4.41 64.01
C LEU A 273 -34.79 3.27 63.15
N ALA A 274 -34.14 2.28 63.77
CA ALA A 274 -33.67 1.06 63.10
C ALA A 274 -34.84 0.31 62.46
N GLN A 275 -35.91 0.00 63.22
CA GLN A 275 -37.11 -0.68 62.71
C GLN A 275 -37.79 0.11 61.56
N ARG A 276 -37.80 1.45 61.62
CA ARG A 276 -38.33 2.28 60.53
C ARG A 276 -37.44 2.29 59.30
N LEU A 277 -36.13 2.24 59.46
CA LEU A 277 -35.19 2.15 58.33
C LEU A 277 -35.27 0.78 57.66
N GLU A 278 -35.36 -0.29 58.46
CA GLU A 278 -35.57 -1.68 58.01
C GLU A 278 -36.86 -1.78 57.17
N GLN A 279 -38.00 -1.34 57.72
CA GLN A 279 -39.29 -1.29 56.99
C GLN A 279 -39.22 -0.41 55.73
N GLN A 280 -38.54 0.74 55.76
CA GLN A 280 -38.38 1.57 54.56
C GLN A 280 -37.46 0.95 53.51
N MET A 281 -36.51 0.09 53.90
CA MET A 281 -35.69 -0.66 52.97
C MET A 281 -36.47 -1.84 52.37
N GLU A 282 -37.21 -2.61 53.17
CA GLU A 282 -38.11 -3.66 52.69
C GLU A 282 -39.17 -3.08 51.71
N GLU A 283 -39.85 -1.98 52.07
CA GLU A 283 -40.80 -1.30 51.17
C GLU A 283 -40.13 -0.82 49.87
N ARG A 284 -38.86 -0.41 49.91
CA ARG A 284 -38.11 0.02 48.71
C ARG A 284 -37.71 -1.17 47.86
N GLU A 285 -37.26 -2.26 48.47
CA GLU A 285 -36.87 -3.49 47.77
C GLU A 285 -38.09 -4.16 47.13
N GLU A 286 -39.24 -4.25 47.81
CA GLU A 286 -40.49 -4.70 47.19
C GLU A 286 -40.91 -3.80 46.01
N ARG A 287 -40.87 -2.47 46.18
CA ARG A 287 -41.21 -1.53 45.10
C ARG A 287 -40.24 -1.60 43.92
N LEU A 288 -38.96 -1.88 44.16
CA LEU A 288 -37.96 -2.10 43.11
C LEU A 288 -38.16 -3.45 42.42
N ALA A 289 -38.41 -4.53 43.17
CA ALA A 289 -38.72 -5.85 42.63
C ALA A 289 -39.99 -5.83 41.76
N GLN A 290 -41.05 -5.13 42.19
CA GLN A 290 -42.26 -4.93 41.40
C GLN A 290 -42.01 -4.05 40.15
N ARG A 291 -41.23 -2.96 40.28
CA ARG A 291 -40.95 -2.04 39.16
C ARG A 291 -39.93 -2.53 38.15
N LEU A 292 -39.07 -3.48 38.51
CA LEU A 292 -38.02 -4.02 37.64
C LEU A 292 -38.39 -5.43 37.15
N GLY A 293 -38.83 -6.32 38.03
CA GLY A 293 -39.09 -7.73 37.71
C GLY A 293 -40.07 -7.92 36.56
N GLN A 294 -41.32 -7.48 36.73
CA GLN A 294 -42.37 -7.66 35.71
C GLN A 294 -42.03 -6.99 34.36
N PRO A 295 -41.73 -5.68 34.27
CA PRO A 295 -41.53 -5.03 32.98
C PRO A 295 -40.17 -5.35 32.32
N LEU A 296 -39.20 -5.94 33.02
CA LEU A 296 -38.04 -6.55 32.37
C LEU A 296 -38.43 -7.90 31.77
N GLN A 297 -39.11 -8.76 32.52
CA GLN A 297 -39.49 -10.10 32.06
C GLN A 297 -40.45 -10.04 30.86
N ASP A 298 -41.48 -9.17 30.90
CA ASP A 298 -42.38 -8.89 29.77
C ASP A 298 -41.63 -8.37 28.53
N ARG A 299 -40.56 -7.59 28.74
CA ARG A 299 -39.76 -6.98 27.67
C ARG A 299 -38.75 -7.96 27.08
N GLU A 300 -38.17 -8.83 27.90
CA GLU A 300 -37.33 -9.94 27.46
C GLU A 300 -38.16 -10.94 26.64
N GLU A 301 -39.35 -11.34 27.10
CA GLU A 301 -40.25 -12.18 26.29
C GLU A 301 -40.64 -11.50 24.96
N GLN A 302 -40.94 -10.20 24.96
CA GLN A 302 -41.23 -9.48 23.71
C GLN A 302 -40.02 -9.38 22.77
N LEU A 303 -38.80 -9.27 23.30
CA LEU A 303 -37.57 -9.26 22.50
C LEU A 303 -37.26 -10.65 21.95
N VAL A 304 -37.40 -11.71 22.74
CA VAL A 304 -37.25 -13.11 22.30
C VAL A 304 -38.23 -13.41 21.18
N ARG A 305 -39.54 -13.16 21.36
CA ARG A 305 -40.55 -13.42 20.32
C ARG A 305 -40.31 -12.62 19.03
N ARG A 306 -39.78 -11.39 19.12
CA ARG A 306 -39.38 -10.58 17.94
C ARG A 306 -38.15 -11.16 17.24
N LEU A 307 -37.16 -11.64 17.99
CA LEU A 307 -35.97 -12.28 17.43
C LEU A 307 -36.31 -13.63 16.78
N GLU A 308 -37.15 -14.45 17.42
CA GLU A 308 -37.68 -15.69 16.86
C GLU A 308 -38.43 -15.43 15.55
N GLN A 309 -39.30 -14.42 15.50
CA GLN A 309 -40.00 -14.02 14.27
C GLN A 309 -39.01 -13.58 13.17
N GLN A 310 -38.02 -12.73 13.49
CA GLN A 310 -37.01 -12.29 12.52
C GLN A 310 -36.10 -13.43 12.03
N VAL A 311 -35.85 -14.44 12.85
CA VAL A 311 -35.13 -15.66 12.45
C VAL A 311 -36.00 -16.47 11.48
N GLN A 312 -37.27 -16.73 11.81
CA GLN A 312 -38.20 -17.47 10.93
C GLN A 312 -38.42 -16.77 9.58
N GLU A 313 -38.55 -15.44 9.56
CA GLU A 313 -38.66 -14.65 8.33
C GLU A 313 -37.39 -14.77 7.46
N ARG A 314 -36.19 -14.76 8.07
CA ARG A 314 -34.92 -14.96 7.37
C ARG A 314 -34.74 -16.39 6.87
N GLU A 315 -35.09 -17.40 7.67
CA GLU A 315 -35.04 -18.82 7.29
C GLU A 315 -35.98 -19.12 6.13
N ALA A 316 -37.20 -18.58 6.15
CA ALA A 316 -38.14 -18.70 5.03
C ALA A 316 -37.60 -18.05 3.75
N HIS A 317 -37.03 -16.83 3.85
CA HIS A 317 -36.44 -16.14 2.71
C HIS A 317 -35.21 -16.88 2.13
N LEU A 318 -34.30 -17.37 2.99
CA LEU A 318 -33.15 -18.18 2.56
C LEU A 318 -33.59 -19.51 1.93
N THR A 319 -34.62 -20.16 2.48
CA THR A 319 -35.20 -21.38 1.90
C THR A 319 -35.78 -21.10 0.50
N GLN A 320 -36.46 -19.97 0.32
CA GLN A 320 -36.99 -19.56 -0.98
C GLN A 320 -35.87 -19.24 -1.98
N GLN A 321 -34.79 -18.60 -1.56
CA GLN A 321 -33.60 -18.37 -2.41
C GLN A 321 -32.93 -19.68 -2.81
N LEU A 322 -32.76 -20.64 -1.89
CA LEU A 322 -32.21 -21.96 -2.20
C LEU A 322 -33.06 -22.71 -3.23
N GLN A 323 -34.39 -22.69 -3.10
CA GLN A 323 -35.29 -23.28 -4.09
C GLN A 323 -35.21 -22.61 -5.48
N LEU A 324 -34.98 -21.30 -5.53
CA LEU A 324 -34.77 -20.57 -6.79
C LEU A 324 -33.40 -20.90 -7.42
N LEU A 325 -32.36 -21.12 -6.62
CA LEU A 325 -31.06 -21.56 -7.10
C LEU A 325 -31.10 -23.00 -7.61
N GLN A 326 -31.72 -23.92 -6.87
CA GLN A 326 -31.93 -25.31 -7.29
C GLN A 326 -32.68 -25.39 -8.63
N ARG A 327 -33.76 -24.64 -8.82
CA ARG A 327 -34.47 -24.58 -10.10
C ARG A 327 -33.61 -24.03 -11.24
N ARG A 328 -32.80 -22.99 -10.99
CA ARG A 328 -31.86 -22.46 -12.00
C ARG A 328 -30.77 -23.47 -12.36
N GLU A 329 -30.34 -24.30 -11.40
CA GLU A 329 -29.40 -25.38 -11.67
C GLU A 329 -30.07 -26.50 -12.50
N GLU A 330 -31.28 -26.92 -12.14
CA GLU A 330 -32.10 -27.88 -12.90
C GLU A 330 -32.37 -27.38 -14.32
N ASP A 331 -32.76 -26.10 -14.49
CA ASP A 331 -32.97 -25.45 -15.79
C ASP A 331 -31.67 -25.42 -16.60
N PHE A 332 -30.52 -25.09 -15.99
CA PHE A 332 -29.23 -25.10 -16.67
C PHE A 332 -28.82 -26.52 -17.12
N GLN A 333 -28.99 -27.52 -16.24
CA GLN A 333 -28.70 -28.92 -16.54
C GLN A 333 -29.61 -29.49 -17.65
N GLN A 334 -30.89 -29.07 -17.72
CA GLN A 334 -31.85 -29.55 -18.71
C GLN A 334 -31.80 -28.78 -20.03
N GLN A 335 -31.64 -27.45 -20.01
CA GLN A 335 -31.79 -26.58 -21.18
C GLN A 335 -30.45 -26.15 -21.78
N SER A 336 -29.43 -25.88 -20.96
CA SER A 336 -28.15 -25.31 -21.41
C SER A 336 -27.03 -26.34 -21.57
N LEU A 337 -26.98 -27.36 -20.70
CA LEU A 337 -25.95 -28.41 -20.77
C LEU A 337 -26.02 -29.25 -22.06
N PRO A 338 -27.20 -29.74 -22.52
CA PRO A 338 -27.27 -30.58 -23.72
C PRO A 338 -26.84 -29.91 -25.04
N PRO A 339 -27.24 -28.66 -25.38
CA PRO A 339 -26.75 -28.01 -26.60
C PRO A 339 -25.27 -27.66 -26.52
N LEU A 340 -24.70 -27.40 -25.34
CA LEU A 340 -23.25 -27.23 -25.17
C LEU A 340 -22.50 -28.56 -25.42
N GLN A 341 -23.00 -29.68 -24.90
CA GLN A 341 -22.44 -31.01 -25.17
C GLN A 341 -22.54 -31.38 -26.67
N ALA A 342 -23.69 -31.11 -27.30
CA ALA A 342 -23.87 -31.32 -28.73
C ALA A 342 -22.91 -30.46 -29.57
N ARG A 343 -22.67 -29.20 -29.16
CA ARG A 343 -21.71 -28.31 -29.82
C ARG A 343 -20.26 -28.72 -29.62
N ILE A 344 -19.91 -29.30 -28.48
CA ILE A 344 -18.58 -29.90 -28.25
C ILE A 344 -18.37 -31.07 -29.23
N ALA A 345 -19.33 -32.01 -29.30
CA ALA A 345 -19.25 -33.14 -30.23
C ALA A 345 -19.19 -32.69 -31.71
N GLU A 346 -19.92 -31.63 -32.09
CA GLU A 346 -19.84 -31.04 -33.43
C GLU A 346 -18.44 -30.47 -33.74
N LEU A 347 -17.81 -29.82 -32.75
CA LEU A 347 -16.45 -29.28 -32.88
C LEU A 347 -15.39 -30.40 -32.91
N GLU A 348 -15.58 -31.48 -32.17
CA GLU A 348 -14.72 -32.68 -32.21
C GLU A 348 -14.76 -33.35 -33.59
N VAL A 349 -15.94 -33.51 -34.19
CA VAL A 349 -16.09 -34.04 -35.56
C VAL A 349 -15.41 -33.12 -36.57
N ARG A 350 -15.65 -31.80 -36.53
CA ARG A 350 -14.98 -30.81 -37.40
C ARG A 350 -13.45 -30.85 -37.25
N LEU A 351 -12.94 -31.07 -36.03
CA LEU A 351 -11.50 -31.18 -35.78
C LEU A 351 -10.91 -32.45 -36.40
N GLN A 352 -11.63 -33.58 -36.36
CA GLN A 352 -11.26 -34.82 -37.06
C GLN A 352 -11.30 -34.65 -38.59
N GLU A 353 -12.32 -33.97 -39.13
CA GLU A 353 -12.41 -33.61 -40.56
C GLU A 353 -11.21 -32.75 -41.00
N HIS A 354 -10.85 -31.72 -40.22
CA HIS A 354 -9.69 -30.88 -40.48
C HIS A 354 -8.36 -31.63 -40.36
N ALA A 355 -8.23 -32.59 -39.42
CA ALA A 355 -7.05 -33.45 -39.32
C ALA A 355 -6.90 -34.35 -40.56
N ALA A 356 -7.96 -35.03 -40.99
CA ALA A 356 -7.94 -35.86 -42.20
C ALA A 356 -7.67 -35.04 -43.47
N ALA A 357 -8.21 -33.82 -43.57
CA ALA A 357 -7.93 -32.90 -44.68
C ALA A 357 -6.46 -32.44 -44.68
N LYS A 358 -5.86 -32.22 -43.50
CA LYS A 358 -4.42 -31.92 -43.35
C LYS A 358 -3.56 -33.08 -43.85
N GLU A 359 -3.84 -34.31 -43.42
CA GLU A 359 -3.11 -35.51 -43.86
C GLU A 359 -3.18 -35.71 -45.38
N GLN A 360 -4.35 -35.46 -45.99
CA GLN A 360 -4.51 -35.49 -47.45
C GLN A 360 -3.67 -34.43 -48.17
N LEU A 361 -3.58 -33.21 -47.63
CA LEU A 361 -2.74 -32.14 -48.19
C LEU A 361 -1.25 -32.42 -48.02
N GLU A 362 -0.83 -32.99 -46.88
CA GLU A 362 0.57 -33.41 -46.65
C GLU A 362 0.96 -34.56 -47.60
N ALA A 363 0.06 -35.52 -47.86
CA ALA A 363 0.27 -36.57 -48.86
C ALA A 363 0.36 -36.00 -50.30
N GLN A 364 -0.51 -35.07 -50.69
CA GLN A 364 -0.45 -34.41 -52.00
C GLN A 364 0.85 -33.62 -52.19
N LEU A 365 1.30 -32.90 -51.15
CA LEU A 365 2.53 -32.13 -51.18
C LEU A 365 3.77 -33.03 -51.29
N GLN A 366 3.77 -34.19 -50.62
CA GLN A 366 4.83 -35.18 -50.75
C GLN A 366 4.86 -35.81 -52.16
N ILE A 367 3.71 -36.15 -52.76
CA ILE A 367 3.63 -36.63 -54.15
C ILE A 367 4.19 -35.59 -55.13
N SER A 368 3.80 -34.32 -54.98
CA SER A 368 4.29 -33.23 -55.83
C SER A 368 5.80 -33.00 -55.67
N LYS A 369 6.32 -33.11 -54.44
CA LYS A 369 7.76 -33.05 -54.16
C LYS A 369 8.53 -34.21 -54.81
N ASP A 370 8.00 -35.43 -54.75
CA ASP A 370 8.64 -36.60 -55.36
C ASP A 370 8.61 -36.52 -56.90
N GLN A 371 7.54 -35.98 -57.50
CA GLN A 371 7.47 -35.66 -58.92
C GLN A 371 8.52 -34.60 -59.34
N MET A 372 8.63 -33.50 -58.59
CA MET A 372 9.66 -32.47 -58.84
C MET A 372 11.08 -33.04 -58.70
N GLN A 373 11.30 -33.96 -57.75
CA GLN A 373 12.58 -34.62 -57.55
C GLN A 373 12.89 -35.62 -58.69
N GLN A 374 11.89 -36.33 -59.21
CA GLN A 374 12.04 -37.18 -60.41
C GLN A 374 12.39 -36.34 -61.64
N GLN A 375 11.67 -35.24 -61.90
CA GLN A 375 11.98 -34.33 -63.02
C GLN A 375 13.40 -33.75 -62.92
N ALA A 376 13.85 -33.40 -61.72
CA ALA A 376 15.22 -32.95 -61.49
C ALA A 376 16.27 -34.05 -61.80
N GLN A 377 15.96 -35.32 -61.52
CA GLN A 377 16.82 -36.46 -61.87
C GLN A 377 16.81 -36.77 -63.38
N GLU A 378 15.65 -36.64 -64.02
CA GLU A 378 15.49 -36.79 -65.48
C GLU A 378 16.31 -35.73 -66.22
N HIS A 379 16.15 -34.44 -65.88
CA HIS A 379 16.98 -33.37 -66.44
C HIS A 379 18.47 -33.51 -66.11
N GLN A 380 18.84 -34.04 -64.93
CA GLN A 380 20.23 -34.34 -64.62
C GLN A 380 20.79 -35.45 -65.53
N ALA A 381 20.00 -36.47 -65.86
CA ALA A 381 20.38 -37.51 -66.80
C ALA A 381 20.48 -37.01 -68.25
N GLU A 382 19.56 -36.13 -68.69
CA GLU A 382 19.62 -35.45 -69.99
C GLU A 382 20.90 -34.61 -70.12
N VAL A 383 21.25 -33.82 -69.09
CA VAL A 383 22.47 -33.02 -69.06
C VAL A 383 23.73 -33.89 -69.14
N LEU A 384 23.75 -35.03 -68.44
CA LEU A 384 24.86 -35.99 -68.53
C LEU A 384 24.96 -36.63 -69.93
N GLN A 385 23.83 -37.01 -70.53
CA GLN A 385 23.80 -37.56 -71.90
C GLN A 385 24.28 -36.54 -72.94
N LEU A 386 23.88 -35.28 -72.81
CA LEU A 386 24.35 -34.18 -73.66
C LEU A 386 25.85 -33.90 -73.47
N GLN A 387 26.38 -34.03 -72.24
CA GLN A 387 27.82 -33.94 -71.98
C GLN A 387 28.58 -35.06 -72.71
N THR A 388 28.13 -36.32 -72.62
CA THR A 388 28.76 -37.44 -73.34
C THR A 388 28.74 -37.23 -74.86
N GLN A 389 27.60 -36.82 -75.45
CA GLN A 389 27.52 -36.50 -76.89
C GLN A 389 28.45 -35.35 -77.31
N LEU A 390 28.72 -34.41 -76.42
CA LEU A 390 29.63 -33.28 -76.66
C LEU A 390 31.10 -33.73 -76.57
N GLU A 391 31.41 -34.71 -75.73
CA GLU A 391 32.71 -35.37 -75.68
C GLU A 391 32.95 -36.26 -76.92
N GLU A 392 32.00 -37.11 -77.30
CA GLU A 392 32.05 -37.90 -78.55
C GLU A 392 32.28 -37.02 -79.79
N ARG A 393 31.63 -35.83 -79.85
CA ARG A 393 31.87 -34.85 -80.92
C ARG A 393 33.28 -34.26 -80.89
N LYS A 394 33.83 -33.93 -79.71
CA LYS A 394 35.22 -33.46 -79.57
C LYS A 394 36.22 -34.52 -80.00
N GLU A 395 35.98 -35.78 -79.69
CA GLU A 395 36.83 -36.90 -80.16
C GLU A 395 36.75 -37.02 -81.69
N HIS A 396 35.56 -36.92 -82.29
CA HIS A 396 35.39 -36.93 -83.75
C HIS A 396 36.04 -35.69 -84.42
N GLU A 397 35.99 -34.51 -83.82
CA GLU A 397 36.69 -33.30 -84.32
C GLU A 397 38.21 -33.43 -84.23
N GLN A 398 38.74 -34.07 -83.17
CA GLN A 398 40.16 -34.41 -83.06
C GLN A 398 40.58 -35.48 -84.08
N GLN A 399 39.75 -36.49 -84.32
CA GLN A 399 39.97 -37.51 -85.34
C GLN A 399 40.06 -36.88 -86.74
N LEU A 400 39.13 -35.98 -87.07
CA LEU A 400 39.16 -35.21 -88.33
C LEU A 400 40.40 -34.30 -88.44
N HIS A 401 40.87 -33.71 -87.34
CA HIS A 401 42.13 -32.96 -87.33
C HIS A 401 43.34 -33.85 -87.63
N GLN A 402 43.40 -35.07 -87.08
CA GLN A 402 44.47 -36.03 -87.36
C GLN A 402 44.43 -36.49 -88.83
N ASP A 403 43.26 -36.81 -89.36
CA ASP A 403 43.09 -37.21 -90.76
C ASP A 403 43.46 -36.05 -91.72
N LEU A 404 43.07 -34.81 -91.40
CA LEU A 404 43.48 -33.60 -92.13
C LEU A 404 44.99 -33.41 -92.10
N GLN A 405 45.65 -33.58 -90.94
CA GLN A 405 47.10 -33.45 -90.82
C GLN A 405 47.84 -34.52 -91.65
N VAL A 406 47.37 -35.78 -91.63
CA VAL A 406 47.90 -36.85 -92.49
C VAL A 406 47.69 -36.53 -93.98
N HIS A 407 46.58 -35.89 -94.34
CA HIS A 407 46.34 -35.40 -95.69
C HIS A 407 47.26 -34.22 -96.07
N GLU A 408 47.51 -33.25 -95.18
CA GLU A 408 48.46 -32.16 -95.42
C GLU A 408 49.88 -32.69 -95.66
N ASP A 409 50.39 -33.58 -94.81
CA ASP A 409 51.74 -34.12 -94.95
C ASP A 409 51.87 -34.98 -96.22
N ARG A 410 50.79 -35.68 -96.61
CA ARG A 410 50.74 -36.39 -97.90
C ARG A 410 50.69 -35.46 -99.10
N VAL A 411 50.05 -34.29 -98.99
CA VAL A 411 50.07 -33.24 -100.02
C VAL A 411 51.46 -32.61 -100.12
N ARG A 412 52.13 -32.30 -98.98
CA ARG A 412 53.52 -31.83 -98.96
C ARG A 412 54.47 -32.83 -99.62
N TYR A 413 54.31 -34.13 -99.34
CA TYR A 413 55.11 -35.19 -99.98
C TYR A 413 54.93 -35.22 -101.51
N LEU A 414 53.69 -35.10 -101.99
CA LEU A 414 53.39 -35.06 -103.42
C LEU A 414 53.90 -33.78 -104.10
N ILE A 415 53.86 -32.64 -103.41
CA ILE A 415 54.48 -31.39 -103.90
C ILE A 415 56.00 -31.58 -104.06
N GLY A 416 56.68 -32.15 -103.07
CA GLY A 416 58.11 -32.45 -103.16
C GLY A 416 58.49 -33.34 -104.36
N GLN A 417 57.70 -34.38 -104.65
CA GLN A 417 57.94 -35.21 -105.84
C GLN A 417 57.67 -34.48 -107.17
N LEU A 418 56.72 -33.55 -107.20
CA LEU A 418 56.48 -32.70 -108.38
C LEU A 418 57.62 -31.69 -108.59
N GLU A 419 58.18 -31.14 -107.51
CA GLU A 419 59.35 -30.27 -107.56
C GLU A 419 60.61 -31.03 -108.03
N GLU A 420 60.86 -32.26 -107.55
CA GLU A 420 61.92 -33.12 -108.09
C GLU A 420 61.73 -33.39 -109.60
N HIS A 421 60.51 -33.69 -110.05
CA HIS A 421 60.20 -33.90 -111.48
C HIS A 421 60.21 -32.62 -112.34
N GLU A 422 60.06 -31.43 -111.76
CA GLU A 422 60.34 -30.14 -112.42
C GLU A 422 61.85 -29.93 -112.58
N VAL A 423 62.64 -30.15 -111.53
CA VAL A 423 64.11 -30.02 -111.55
C VAL A 423 64.73 -30.97 -112.57
N GLN A 424 64.30 -32.23 -112.62
CA GLN A 424 64.73 -33.20 -113.62
C GLN A 424 64.37 -32.76 -115.06
N ARG A 425 63.18 -32.19 -115.29
CA ARG A 425 62.79 -31.66 -116.61
C ARG A 425 63.65 -30.47 -117.04
N ARG A 426 63.98 -29.55 -116.12
CA ARG A 426 64.83 -28.38 -116.43
C ARG A 426 66.27 -28.78 -116.73
N LEU A 427 66.81 -29.81 -116.05
CA LEU A 427 68.12 -30.38 -116.38
C LEU A 427 68.14 -30.98 -117.79
N GLY A 428 67.20 -31.87 -118.12
CA GLY A 428 67.16 -32.51 -119.44
C GLY A 428 66.93 -31.53 -120.61
N GLN A 429 66.24 -30.42 -120.37
CA GLN A 429 66.07 -29.34 -121.37
C GLN A 429 67.35 -28.48 -121.54
N SER A 430 68.17 -28.33 -120.49
CA SER A 430 69.46 -27.64 -120.58
C SER A 430 70.45 -28.40 -121.46
N GLU A 431 70.54 -29.72 -121.30
CA GLU A 431 71.50 -30.56 -122.04
C GLU A 431 71.18 -30.62 -123.55
N GLN A 432 69.90 -30.67 -123.93
CA GLN A 432 69.47 -30.65 -125.33
C GLN A 432 69.82 -29.34 -126.04
N HIS A 433 69.74 -28.19 -125.35
CA HIS A 433 70.05 -26.91 -125.98
C HIS A 433 71.55 -26.70 -126.20
N GLN A 434 72.40 -27.31 -125.36
CA GLN A 434 73.86 -27.20 -125.48
C GLN A 434 74.41 -28.04 -126.66
N GLN A 435 73.98 -29.29 -126.80
CA GLN A 435 74.38 -30.14 -127.95
C GLN A 435 73.95 -29.57 -129.30
N GLN A 436 72.83 -28.82 -129.34
CA GLN A 436 72.31 -28.22 -130.57
C GLN A 436 73.13 -27.00 -131.03
N GLN A 437 73.84 -26.31 -130.12
CA GLN A 437 74.73 -25.19 -130.48
C GLN A 437 76.08 -25.68 -131.02
N GLU A 438 76.64 -26.77 -130.46
CA GLU A 438 77.92 -27.32 -130.92
C GLU A 438 77.84 -27.83 -132.37
N GLN A 439 76.77 -28.55 -132.73
CA GLN A 439 76.56 -29.04 -134.11
C GLN A 439 76.41 -27.92 -135.15
N GLN A 440 75.83 -26.76 -134.78
CA GLN A 440 75.75 -25.61 -135.69
C GLN A 440 77.10 -24.92 -135.89
N HIS A 441 78.00 -25.01 -134.90
CA HIS A 441 79.29 -24.33 -134.96
C HIS A 441 80.32 -25.06 -135.84
N GLU A 442 80.33 -26.40 -135.83
CA GLU A 442 81.17 -27.19 -136.74
C GLU A 442 80.74 -27.06 -138.20
N GLN A 443 79.42 -27.02 -138.45
CA GLN A 443 78.88 -26.91 -139.82
C GLN A 443 79.21 -25.57 -140.49
N GLN A 444 79.37 -24.49 -139.71
CA GLN A 444 79.86 -23.20 -140.22
C GLN A 444 81.36 -23.19 -140.57
N GLN A 445 82.20 -23.96 -139.86
CA GLN A 445 83.64 -23.94 -140.11
C GLN A 445 84.03 -24.64 -141.41
N GLN A 446 83.33 -25.71 -141.81
CA GLN A 446 83.65 -26.43 -143.05
C GLN A 446 83.29 -25.64 -144.32
N GLN A 447 82.20 -24.87 -144.33
CA GLN A 447 81.84 -24.05 -145.50
C GLN A 447 82.72 -22.81 -145.68
N GLN A 448 83.43 -22.35 -144.64
CA GLN A 448 84.32 -21.18 -144.72
C GLN A 448 85.72 -21.49 -145.31
N GLN A 449 86.01 -22.73 -145.71
CA GLN A 449 87.35 -23.13 -146.18
C GLN A 449 87.50 -23.44 -147.69
N GLU A 450 86.41 -23.53 -148.48
CA GLU A 450 86.50 -23.87 -149.92
C GLU A 450 86.16 -22.74 -150.91
N LEU A 451 85.60 -21.61 -150.47
CA LEU A 451 85.27 -20.45 -151.33
C LEU A 451 85.55 -19.13 -150.56
N LEU A 452 86.69 -18.44 -150.66
CA LEU A 452 87.73 -18.35 -151.70
C LEU A 452 87.22 -17.94 -153.10
N GLN A 453 87.76 -16.83 -153.59
CA GLN A 453 87.61 -16.30 -154.96
C GLN A 453 86.23 -15.74 -155.35
N ILE A 454 85.85 -14.57 -154.80
CA ILE A 454 85.68 -13.31 -155.56
C ILE A 454 85.36 -12.11 -154.62
N SER A 455 85.69 -10.90 -155.07
CA SER A 455 85.34 -9.58 -154.51
C SER A 455 85.75 -9.26 -153.06
N GLU A 456 86.94 -8.69 -152.94
CA GLU A 456 87.28 -7.72 -151.89
C GLU A 456 86.50 -6.40 -152.11
N GLY A 457 86.25 -5.59 -151.05
CA GLY A 457 86.05 -4.14 -151.22
C GLY A 457 85.05 -3.42 -150.28
N TYR A 458 85.59 -2.59 -149.38
CA TYR A 458 84.95 -1.43 -148.71
C TYR A 458 83.70 -1.67 -147.80
N ALA A 459 83.30 -0.78 -146.87
CA ALA A 459 84.03 0.08 -145.92
C ALA A 459 83.04 0.73 -144.90
N GLN A 460 83.33 0.56 -143.59
CA GLN A 460 83.40 1.56 -142.49
C GLN A 460 82.28 2.61 -142.16
N GLN A 461 82.28 3.05 -140.87
CA GLN A 461 81.58 4.19 -140.22
C GLN A 461 80.08 3.98 -139.86
N LEU A 462 79.47 4.35 -138.70
CA LEU A 462 79.56 5.39 -137.62
C LEU A 462 78.52 6.55 -137.78
N VAL A 463 77.81 7.11 -136.78
CA VAL A 463 77.52 6.77 -135.34
C VAL A 463 76.44 7.74 -134.72
N HIS A 464 76.03 7.53 -133.45
CA HIS A 464 75.47 8.51 -132.45
C HIS A 464 73.93 8.74 -132.24
N ASP A 465 73.62 9.27 -131.03
CA ASP A 465 72.44 10.09 -130.60
C ASP A 465 71.02 9.45 -130.44
N GLN A 466 70.08 9.87 -129.55
CA GLN A 466 70.09 10.81 -128.38
C GLN A 466 68.93 10.64 -127.34
N LEU A 467 69.04 11.43 -126.25
CA LEU A 467 68.33 11.63 -124.95
C LEU A 467 66.80 11.96 -124.88
N LEU A 468 66.24 11.96 -123.62
CA LEU A 468 65.20 12.82 -122.96
C LEU A 468 64.18 12.02 -122.06
N THR A 469 64.24 12.06 -120.70
CA THR A 469 63.47 12.89 -119.68
C THR A 469 61.96 12.58 -119.55
N HIS A 470 61.24 12.58 -118.40
CA HIS A 470 61.39 12.98 -116.97
C HIS A 470 60.69 11.91 -116.05
N GLU A 471 60.67 11.83 -114.70
CA GLU A 471 60.99 12.67 -113.50
C GLU A 471 59.73 13.15 -112.68
N ASP A 472 59.91 13.69 -111.45
CA ASP A 472 58.91 14.25 -110.49
C ASP A 472 57.93 13.32 -109.70
N GLN A 473 57.56 13.55 -108.41
CA GLN A 473 58.16 14.37 -107.33
C GLN A 473 57.72 13.96 -105.89
N GLN A 474 58.09 14.75 -104.87
CA GLN A 474 58.24 14.40 -103.44
C GLN A 474 57.26 15.09 -102.44
N THR A 475 56.90 14.35 -101.37
CA THR A 475 56.69 14.82 -99.95
C THR A 475 55.51 15.73 -99.55
N HIS A 476 55.40 15.93 -98.22
CA HIS A 476 54.63 16.92 -97.45
C HIS A 476 53.09 16.75 -97.33
N HIS A 477 52.65 16.21 -96.19
CA HIS A 477 52.34 17.09 -95.04
C HIS A 477 52.29 16.35 -93.69
N GLN A 478 52.80 17.01 -92.64
CA GLN A 478 52.48 16.74 -91.23
C GLN A 478 51.57 17.88 -90.72
N LEU A 479 50.79 17.58 -89.67
CA LEU A 479 50.34 18.40 -88.51
C LEU A 479 49.38 17.48 -87.71
N GLN A 480 49.58 17.20 -86.42
CA GLN A 480 49.23 18.02 -85.24
C GLN A 480 47.71 18.27 -85.07
N HIS A 481 47.11 18.23 -83.87
CA HIS A 481 47.69 18.04 -82.53
C HIS A 481 46.75 17.31 -81.54
N VAL A 482 47.35 16.88 -80.44
CA VAL A 482 46.72 16.42 -79.19
C VAL A 482 45.87 17.52 -78.55
N GLN A 483 44.61 17.20 -78.27
CA GLN A 483 43.71 17.74 -77.25
C GLN A 483 42.52 16.74 -77.15
N GLU A 484 42.02 16.32 -75.99
CA GLU A 484 42.19 16.79 -74.62
C GLU A 484 42.56 15.63 -73.66
N MET A 485 43.16 15.96 -72.50
CA MET A 485 43.18 15.06 -71.34
C MET A 485 42.35 15.68 -70.20
N ALA A 486 41.71 14.81 -69.42
CA ALA A 486 41.38 14.96 -68.00
C ALA A 486 40.71 16.26 -67.51
N GLU A 487 39.48 16.12 -67.01
CA GLU A 487 39.05 16.82 -65.79
C GLU A 487 37.85 16.11 -65.13
N ALA A 488 37.40 16.62 -63.97
CA ALA A 488 36.24 16.19 -63.17
C ALA A 488 36.34 14.87 -62.37
N GLU A 489 37.13 14.90 -61.29
CA GLU A 489 36.78 14.17 -60.06
C GLU A 489 35.42 14.69 -59.52
N SER A 490 34.30 13.97 -59.72
CA SER A 490 33.04 14.30 -59.03
C SER A 490 31.95 13.21 -59.09
N THR A 491 32.07 12.16 -58.28
CA THR A 491 30.89 11.38 -57.82
C THR A 491 31.17 10.65 -56.51
N ILE A 492 30.99 11.33 -55.38
CA ILE A 492 30.88 10.67 -54.07
C ILE A 492 29.49 10.02 -54.01
N HIS A 493 29.40 8.76 -54.42
CA HIS A 493 28.34 7.84 -54.00
C HIS A 493 28.42 7.74 -52.46
N GLN A 494 27.45 8.06 -51.60
CA GLN A 494 25.98 8.19 -51.60
C GLN A 494 25.13 6.99 -51.11
N PRO A 495 25.55 5.70 -51.08
CA PRO A 495 24.78 4.67 -50.37
C PRO A 495 24.98 4.75 -48.84
N ASP A 496 26.17 5.11 -48.38
CA ASP A 496 26.56 5.07 -46.96
C ASP A 496 25.72 6.01 -46.08
N LEU A 497 25.30 7.17 -46.61
CA LEU A 497 24.44 8.11 -45.90
C LEU A 497 22.98 7.62 -45.77
N GLN A 498 22.55 6.70 -46.62
CA GLN A 498 21.25 6.04 -46.44
C GLN A 498 21.38 4.91 -45.42
N GLN A 499 22.40 4.06 -45.52
CA GLN A 499 22.66 3.02 -44.51
C GLN A 499 22.85 3.61 -43.09
N LEU A 500 23.52 4.76 -42.96
CA LEU A 500 23.66 5.48 -41.68
C LEU A 500 22.35 6.15 -41.20
N ARG A 501 21.38 6.40 -42.07
CA ARG A 501 20.03 6.83 -41.67
C ARG A 501 19.22 5.63 -41.20
N ASP A 502 19.20 4.55 -41.98
CA ASP A 502 18.44 3.33 -41.69
C ASP A 502 18.92 2.70 -40.38
N LEU A 503 20.25 2.66 -40.14
CA LEU A 503 20.85 2.23 -38.87
C LEU A 503 20.53 3.17 -37.70
N ARG A 504 20.43 4.49 -37.94
CA ARG A 504 20.08 5.48 -36.91
C ARG A 504 18.59 5.39 -36.54
N GLU A 505 17.73 5.10 -37.50
CA GLU A 505 16.30 4.87 -37.28
C GLU A 505 16.04 3.53 -36.59
N ALA A 506 16.78 2.47 -36.96
CA ALA A 506 16.80 1.21 -36.22
C ALA A 506 17.30 1.39 -34.77
N LEU A 507 18.38 2.15 -34.54
CA LEU A 507 18.84 2.49 -33.19
C LEU A 507 17.81 3.31 -32.42
N ALA A 508 17.17 4.30 -33.04
CA ALA A 508 16.11 5.09 -32.40
C ALA A 508 14.93 4.20 -31.99
N LYS A 509 14.55 3.22 -32.84
CA LYS A 509 13.51 2.24 -32.53
C LYS A 509 13.90 1.33 -31.37
N VAL A 510 15.13 0.78 -31.37
CA VAL A 510 15.65 -0.04 -30.26
C VAL A 510 15.73 0.77 -28.96
N HIS A 511 16.09 2.05 -29.01
CA HIS A 511 16.05 2.92 -27.83
C HIS A 511 14.63 3.19 -27.33
N ALA A 512 13.65 3.34 -28.22
CA ALA A 512 12.24 3.50 -27.85
C ALA A 512 11.66 2.20 -27.23
N GLU A 513 11.95 1.04 -27.82
CA GLU A 513 11.58 -0.28 -27.30
C GLU A 513 12.24 -0.54 -25.93
N ASN A 514 13.51 -0.17 -25.75
CA ASN A 514 14.21 -0.29 -24.46
C ASN A 514 13.65 0.68 -23.39
N ALA A 515 13.27 1.91 -23.77
CA ALA A 515 12.59 2.84 -22.87
C ALA A 515 11.20 2.34 -22.44
N ALA A 516 10.45 1.70 -23.35
CA ALA A 516 9.18 1.05 -23.00
C ALA A 516 9.38 -0.13 -22.04
N ASN A 517 10.43 -0.94 -22.24
CA ASN A 517 10.78 -2.03 -21.33
C ASN A 517 11.20 -1.51 -19.93
N GLN A 518 11.91 -0.38 -19.86
CA GLN A 518 12.23 0.26 -18.58
C GLN A 518 10.98 0.79 -17.86
N LEU A 519 10.01 1.34 -18.59
CA LEU A 519 8.72 1.75 -18.01
C LEU A 519 7.94 0.55 -17.45
N GLN A 520 7.92 -0.58 -18.18
CA GLN A 520 7.29 -1.82 -17.70
C GLN A 520 7.99 -2.37 -16.45
N LEU A 521 9.33 -2.33 -16.39
CA LEU A 521 10.08 -2.72 -15.18
C LEU A 521 9.69 -1.88 -13.96
N GLN A 522 9.60 -0.54 -14.11
CA GLN A 522 9.15 0.33 -13.03
C GLN A 522 7.69 0.03 -12.59
N GLN A 523 6.81 -0.31 -13.53
CA GLN A 523 5.43 -0.73 -13.21
C GLN A 523 5.41 -2.06 -12.46
N PHE A 524 6.27 -3.03 -12.81
CA PHE A 524 6.42 -4.28 -12.07
C PHE A 524 6.98 -4.06 -10.66
N GLU A 525 7.96 -3.16 -10.49
CA GLU A 525 8.50 -2.81 -9.17
C GLU A 525 7.44 -2.16 -8.27
N GLN A 526 6.67 -1.19 -8.80
CA GLN A 526 5.54 -0.57 -8.09
C GLN A 526 4.45 -1.60 -7.71
N CYS A 527 4.15 -2.56 -8.59
CA CYS A 527 3.23 -3.66 -8.27
C CYS A 527 3.80 -4.58 -7.18
N ARG A 528 5.12 -4.79 -7.14
CA ARG A 528 5.78 -5.61 -6.11
C ARG A 528 5.73 -4.91 -4.74
N GLU A 529 6.06 -3.61 -4.69
CA GLU A 529 5.95 -2.79 -3.47
C GLU A 529 4.52 -2.72 -2.94
N ALA A 530 3.52 -2.58 -3.84
CA ALA A 530 2.11 -2.61 -3.46
C ALA A 530 1.68 -3.98 -2.90
N LEU A 531 2.18 -5.09 -3.44
CA LEU A 531 1.91 -6.43 -2.92
C LEU A 531 2.61 -6.69 -1.58
N GLU A 532 3.85 -6.24 -1.41
CA GLU A 532 4.58 -6.28 -0.13
C GLU A 532 3.83 -5.47 0.94
N ALA A 533 3.28 -4.31 0.59
CA ALA A 533 2.46 -3.47 1.48
C ALA A 533 1.04 -4.01 1.76
N ILE A 534 0.58 -5.02 1.01
CA ILE A 534 -0.68 -5.74 1.27
C ILE A 534 -0.44 -7.01 2.12
N GLN A 535 0.80 -7.49 2.20
CA GLN A 535 1.21 -8.66 3.00
C GLN A 535 1.66 -8.31 4.44
N ALA A 536 1.90 -7.03 4.73
CA ALA A 536 2.40 -6.51 6.01
C ALA A 536 1.30 -5.97 6.92
#